data_AF-A0A089HY52-F1
#
_entry.id   AF-A0A089HY52-F1
#
_cell.length_a   1.000
_cell.length_b   1.000
_cell.length_c   1.000
_cell.angle_alpha   90.00
_cell.angle_beta   90.00
_cell.angle_gamma   90.00
#
_symmetry.space_group_name_H-M   'P 1'
#
loop_
_entity.id
_entity.type
_entity.pdbx_description
1 polymer ?
#
loop_
_entity_poly.entity_id
_entity_poly.type
_entity_poly.pdbx_seq_one_letter_code
_entity_poly.pdbx_strand_id
1 'polypeptide(L)'
;MANSEEYVLINAPTKAGEHFIKILKFRGYKIAGIANNAAEKRRLEELGIEVNLVVDTHHQNTWFRPSFPVGRVFLFESSVTLCCRYIQMCRTWTTKPIYVITTSMNPRLVYKGLGADSVIYSHSGNVSFLADVSTNPG
;
A
#
# COMPACT_ATOMS: atom_id res chain seq x y z
N MET A 1 22.55 -6.55 0.41
CA MET A 1 22.68 -5.10 0.66
C MET A 1 21.31 -4.48 0.46
N ALA A 2 20.67 -3.98 1.51
CA ALA A 2 19.34 -3.39 1.41
C ALA A 2 19.46 -2.01 0.76
N ASN A 3 18.81 -1.83 -0.38
CA ASN A 3 18.80 -0.58 -1.13
C ASN A 3 18.07 0.48 -0.29
N SER A 4 18.82 1.34 0.41
CA SER A 4 18.33 2.23 1.48
C SER A 4 17.55 3.47 0.97
N GLU A 5 17.07 3.43 -0.27
CA GLU A 5 16.35 4.53 -0.95
C GLU A 5 14.91 4.21 -1.33
N GLU A 6 14.47 2.95 -1.22
CA GLU A 6 13.10 2.57 -1.58
C GLU A 6 12.06 3.10 -0.58
N TYR A 7 10.96 3.63 -1.09
CA TYR A 7 9.80 4.03 -0.29
C TYR A 7 8.84 2.87 -0.12
N VAL A 8 8.40 2.61 1.10
CA VAL A 8 7.22 1.77 1.35
C VAL A 8 5.98 2.56 0.90
N LEU A 9 5.28 2.05 -0.10
CA LEU A 9 4.07 2.68 -0.62
C LEU A 9 2.85 2.17 0.16
N ILE A 10 1.99 3.08 0.61
CA ILE A 10 0.83 2.71 1.41
C ILE A 10 -0.45 3.46 1.01
N ASN A 11 -1.53 2.72 0.82
CA ASN A 11 -2.90 3.24 0.82
C ASN A 11 -3.56 2.83 2.14
N ALA A 12 -3.88 3.80 3.01
CA ALA A 12 -4.36 3.54 4.37
C ALA A 12 -5.71 4.26 4.68
N PRO A 13 -6.79 3.98 3.93
CA PRO A 13 -8.09 4.60 4.19
C PRO A 13 -8.77 4.10 5.49
N THR A 14 -8.22 3.09 6.16
CA THR A 14 -8.80 2.47 7.36
C THR A 14 -8.03 2.81 8.63
N LYS A 15 -8.65 2.66 9.81
CA LYS A 15 -7.96 2.84 11.11
C LYS A 15 -6.81 1.86 11.31
N ALA A 16 -6.92 0.64 10.79
CA ALA A 16 -5.83 -0.32 10.75
C ALA A 16 -4.65 0.21 9.94
N GLY A 17 -4.91 0.81 8.77
CA GLY A 17 -3.90 1.45 7.94
C GLY A 17 -3.21 2.61 8.65
N GLU A 18 -3.98 3.49 9.32
CA GLU A 18 -3.41 4.60 10.11
C GLU A 18 -2.46 4.09 11.20
N HIS A 19 -2.85 3.03 11.92
CA HIS A 19 -2.01 2.44 12.95
C HIS A 19 -0.74 1.82 12.33
N PHE A 20 -0.88 1.15 11.20
CA PHE A 20 0.26 0.56 10.50
C PHE A 20 1.27 1.61 10.03
N ILE A 21 0.81 2.79 9.59
CA ILE A 21 1.70 3.94 9.29
C ILE A 21 2.53 4.30 10.52
N LYS A 22 1.91 4.40 11.70
CA LYS A 22 2.63 4.73 12.94
C LYS A 22 3.71 3.70 13.26
N ILE A 23 3.42 2.41 13.06
CA ILE A 23 4.38 1.32 13.25
C ILE A 23 5.54 1.44 12.26
N LEU A 24 5.26 1.70 10.98
CA LEU A 24 6.30 1.86 9.96
C LEU A 24 7.21 3.07 10.27
N LYS A 25 6.63 4.18 10.73
CA LYS A 25 7.38 5.38 11.13
C LYS A 25 8.25 5.11 12.35
N PHE A 26 7.71 4.47 13.38
CA PHE A 26 8.46 4.09 14.58
C PHE A 26 9.67 3.22 14.25
N ARG A 27 9.57 2.39 13.21
CA ARG A 27 10.66 1.53 12.71
C ARG A 27 11.61 2.21 11.73
N GLY A 28 11.43 3.49 11.43
CA GLY A 28 12.33 4.27 10.58
C GLY A 28 12.21 4.00 9.08
N TYR A 29 11.10 3.44 8.60
CA TYR A 29 10.89 3.26 7.16
C TYR A 29 10.61 4.61 6.47
N LYS A 30 11.13 4.78 5.25
CA LYS A 30 10.69 5.82 4.31
C LYS A 30 9.32 5.42 3.76
N ILE A 31 8.32 6.28 3.91
CA ILE A 31 6.92 5.97 3.54
C ILE A 31 6.44 6.98 2.52
N ALA A 32 5.81 6.48 1.45
CA ALA A 32 5.06 7.28 0.50
C ALA A 32 3.59 6.88 0.58
N GLY A 33 2.70 7.87 0.64
CA GLY A 33 1.26 7.69 0.63
C GLY A 33 0.71 7.66 -0.80
N ILE A 34 -0.33 6.87 -1.04
CA ILE A 34 -1.14 6.96 -2.26
C ILE A 34 -2.60 7.25 -1.93
N ALA A 35 -3.16 8.22 -2.63
CA ALA A 35 -4.51 8.73 -2.42
C ALA A 35 -5.24 8.87 -3.77
N ASN A 36 -6.56 8.69 -3.77
CA ASN A 36 -7.39 8.87 -4.96
C ASN A 36 -7.99 10.29 -5.05
N ASN A 37 -7.87 11.09 -3.99
CA ASN A 37 -8.38 12.46 -3.93
C ASN A 37 -7.65 13.30 -2.87
N ALA A 38 -7.95 14.60 -2.85
CA ALA A 38 -7.31 15.56 -1.94
C ALA A 38 -7.61 15.30 -0.45
N ALA A 39 -8.79 14.77 -0.12
CA ALA A 39 -9.15 14.47 1.27
C ALA A 39 -8.33 13.30 1.83
N GLU A 40 -8.12 12.24 1.04
CA GLU A 40 -7.24 11.13 1.39
C GLU A 40 -5.78 11.57 1.52
N LYS A 41 -5.30 12.43 0.61
CA LYS A 41 -3.96 13.04 0.72
C LYS A 41 -3.80 13.77 2.05
N ARG A 42 -4.73 14.67 2.37
CA ARG A 42 -4.69 15.46 3.62
C ARG A 42 -4.63 14.55 4.85
N ARG A 43 -5.40 13.47 4.87
CA ARG A 43 -5.36 12.49 5.97
C ARG A 43 -3.99 11.81 6.11
N LEU A 44 -3.31 11.51 5.00
CA LEU A 44 -1.96 10.95 5.04
C LEU A 44 -0.94 11.98 5.54
N GLU A 45 -1.09 13.25 5.16
CA GLU A 45 -0.27 14.37 5.65
C GLU A 45 -0.46 14.59 7.16
N GLU A 46 -1.68 14.48 7.67
CA GLU A 46 -1.99 14.55 9.12
C GLU A 46 -1.36 13.39 9.91
N LEU A 47 -1.07 12.26 9.26
CA LEU A 47 -0.30 11.14 9.84
C LEU A 47 1.23 11.34 9.70
N GLY A 48 1.64 12.47 9.12
CA GLY A 48 3.01 12.88 8.88
C GLY A 48 3.68 12.05 7.78
N ILE A 49 2.95 11.71 6.72
CA ILE A 49 3.52 11.24 5.45
C ILE A 49 3.75 12.47 4.57
N GLU A 50 5.00 12.73 4.22
CA GLU A 50 5.40 13.92 3.44
C GLU A 50 5.32 13.67 1.93
N VAL A 51 5.65 12.46 1.48
CA VAL A 51 5.60 12.08 0.07
C VAL A 51 4.25 11.45 -0.23
N ASN A 52 3.42 12.11 -1.05
CA ASN A 52 2.09 11.64 -1.40
C ASN A 52 1.86 11.66 -2.91
N LEU A 53 1.33 10.56 -3.43
CA LEU A 53 0.87 10.44 -4.82
C LEU A 53 -0.65 10.57 -4.84
N VAL A 54 -1.17 11.61 -5.48
CA VAL A 54 -2.59 11.68 -5.83
C VAL A 54 -2.74 11.16 -7.24
N VAL A 55 -3.52 10.11 -7.38
CA VAL A 55 -3.76 9.47 -8.66
C VAL A 55 -5.25 9.50 -8.99
N ASP A 56 -5.55 9.72 -10.26
CA ASP A 56 -6.87 9.39 -10.79
C ASP A 56 -6.85 7.93 -11.28
N THR A 57 -7.52 7.07 -10.53
CA THR A 57 -7.57 5.64 -10.86
C THR A 57 -8.56 5.31 -11.99
N HIS A 58 -9.41 6.26 -12.43
CA HIS A 58 -10.41 6.01 -13.48
C HIS A 58 -9.82 5.90 -14.89
N HIS A 59 -8.68 6.52 -15.13
CA HIS A 59 -8.09 6.60 -16.47
C HIS A 59 -6.72 5.92 -16.47
N GLN A 60 -6.64 4.65 -16.85
CA GLN A 60 -5.38 3.89 -16.84
C GLN A 60 -4.24 4.56 -17.62
N ASN A 61 -4.59 5.29 -18.69
CA ASN A 61 -3.62 5.99 -19.54
C ASN A 61 -2.98 7.22 -18.85
N THR A 62 -3.50 7.66 -17.70
CA THR A 62 -2.93 8.76 -16.91
C THR A 62 -2.02 8.29 -15.79
N TRP A 63 -1.86 6.97 -15.63
CA TRP A 63 -1.00 6.39 -14.60
C TRP A 63 0.45 6.69 -14.91
N PHE A 64 1.04 7.56 -14.10
CA PHE A 64 2.45 7.93 -14.19
C PHE A 64 3.31 7.03 -13.30
N ARG A 65 4.59 6.91 -13.63
CA ARG A 65 5.57 6.25 -12.75
C ARG A 65 6.08 7.25 -11.71
N PRO A 66 6.11 6.90 -10.40
CA PRO A 66 6.68 7.77 -9.38
C PRO A 66 8.15 8.10 -9.66
N SER A 67 8.58 9.32 -9.30
CA SER A 67 9.97 9.77 -9.45
C SER A 67 10.94 9.14 -8.44
N PHE A 68 10.43 8.33 -7.51
CA PHE A 68 11.18 7.63 -6.48
C PHE A 68 11.00 6.11 -6.62
N PRO A 69 11.98 5.31 -6.16
CA PRO A 69 11.87 3.86 -6.21
C PRO A 69 10.81 3.35 -5.23
N VAL A 70 9.83 2.62 -5.75
CA VAL A 70 8.75 2.00 -4.96
C VAL A 70 9.20 0.62 -4.46
N GLY A 71 9.25 0.47 -3.14
CA GLY A 71 9.54 -0.78 -2.44
C GLY A 71 8.29 -1.65 -2.28
N ARG A 72 8.14 -2.25 -1.09
CA ARG A 72 6.93 -3.01 -0.72
C ARG A 72 5.69 -2.10 -0.73
N VAL A 73 4.55 -2.66 -1.11
CA VAL A 73 3.27 -1.93 -1.20
C VAL A 73 2.27 -2.53 -0.22
N PHE A 74 1.59 -1.68 0.55
CA PHE A 74 0.50 -2.07 1.44
C PHE A 74 -0.79 -1.36 1.06
N LEU A 75 -1.80 -2.12 0.65
CA LEU A 75 -3.11 -1.60 0.25
C LEU A 75 -4.15 -2.05 1.27
N PHE A 76 -4.67 -1.12 2.07
CA PHE A 76 -5.78 -1.39 2.96
C PHE A 76 -7.09 -1.18 2.21
N GLU A 77 -7.83 -2.26 1.99
CA GLU A 77 -9.07 -2.24 1.20
C GLU A 77 -10.14 -1.36 1.86
N SER A 78 -10.60 -0.34 1.13
CA SER A 78 -11.85 0.37 1.39
C SER A 78 -12.94 0.08 0.34
N SER A 79 -12.53 -0.33 -0.86
CA SER A 79 -13.39 -0.67 -1.99
C SER A 79 -12.68 -1.66 -2.88
N VAL A 80 -13.38 -2.71 -3.29
CA VAL A 80 -12.84 -3.76 -4.19
C VAL A 80 -12.34 -3.14 -5.50
N THR A 81 -13.15 -2.28 -6.13
CA THR A 81 -12.82 -1.69 -7.44
C THR A 81 -11.62 -0.75 -7.36
N LEU A 82 -11.50 0.04 -6.28
CA LEU A 82 -10.35 0.92 -6.10
C LEU A 82 -9.08 0.11 -5.82
N CYS A 83 -9.18 -0.92 -4.97
CA CYS A 83 -8.06 -1.79 -4.63
C CYS A 83 -7.54 -2.53 -5.88
N CYS A 84 -8.42 -3.09 -6.73
CA CYS A 84 -8.04 -3.70 -8.00
C CYS A 84 -7.19 -2.77 -8.86
N ARG A 85 -7.61 -1.50 -9.00
CA ARG A 85 -6.89 -0.50 -9.78
C ARG A 85 -5.53 -0.15 -9.18
N TYR A 86 -5.46 -0.02 -7.86
CA TYR A 86 -4.19 0.18 -7.18
C TYR A 86 -3.22 -0.98 -7.37
N ILE A 87 -3.69 -2.24 -7.30
CA ILE A 87 -2.83 -3.41 -7.51
C ILE A 87 -2.22 -3.38 -8.92
N GLN A 88 -3.06 -3.22 -9.95
CA GLN A 88 -2.60 -3.17 -11.34
C GLN A 88 -1.58 -2.05 -11.55
N MET A 89 -1.88 -0.85 -11.04
CA MET A 89 -1.01 0.31 -11.19
C MET A 89 0.32 0.11 -10.45
N CYS A 90 0.28 -0.27 -9.17
CA CYS A 90 1.48 -0.46 -8.36
C CYS A 90 2.37 -1.57 -8.90
N ARG A 91 1.80 -2.61 -9.53
CA ARG A 91 2.57 -3.68 -10.16
C ARG A 91 3.42 -3.17 -11.33
N THR A 92 3.01 -2.11 -12.02
CA THR A 92 3.85 -1.47 -13.05
C THR A 92 5.01 -0.66 -12.46
N TRP A 93 4.93 -0.29 -11.18
CA TRP A 93 5.92 0.55 -10.51
C TRP A 93 6.99 -0.25 -9.76
N THR A 94 6.68 -1.49 -9.38
CA THR A 94 7.60 -2.32 -8.59
C THR A 94 7.42 -3.82 -8.82
N THR A 95 8.54 -4.54 -8.72
CA THR A 95 8.57 -6.01 -8.65
C THR A 95 8.56 -6.51 -7.20
N LYS A 96 8.60 -5.62 -6.21
CA LYS A 96 8.54 -5.99 -4.78
C LYS A 96 7.13 -6.47 -4.39
N PRO A 97 7.00 -7.11 -3.21
CA PRO A 97 5.72 -7.59 -2.75
C PRO A 97 4.63 -6.52 -2.60
N ILE A 98 3.43 -6.84 -3.09
CA ILE A 98 2.18 -6.09 -2.91
C ILE A 98 1.29 -6.89 -1.96
N TYR A 99 1.00 -6.28 -0.82
CA TYR A 99 0.11 -6.81 0.22
C TYR A 99 -1.23 -6.10 0.17
N VAL A 100 -2.31 -6.87 0.10
CA VAL A 100 -3.67 -6.37 0.28
C VAL A 100 -4.17 -6.78 1.65
N ILE A 101 -4.57 -5.81 2.46
CA ILE A 101 -5.18 -6.03 3.77
C ILE A 101 -6.68 -5.79 3.61
N THR A 102 -7.49 -6.81 3.88
CA THR A 102 -8.94 -6.76 3.69
C THR A 102 -9.67 -7.39 4.87
N THR A 103 -10.92 -6.95 5.09
CA THR A 103 -11.86 -7.56 6.03
C THR A 103 -12.86 -8.48 5.31
N SER A 104 -12.71 -8.67 4.00
CA SER A 104 -13.56 -9.52 3.15
C SER A 104 -12.78 -10.72 2.60
N MET A 105 -13.39 -11.90 2.62
CA MET A 105 -12.77 -13.11 2.06
C MET A 105 -12.95 -13.23 0.54
N ASN A 106 -13.95 -12.57 -0.01
CA ASN A 106 -14.43 -12.80 -1.37
C ASN A 106 -13.46 -12.38 -2.48
N PRO A 107 -12.72 -11.25 -2.41
CA PRO A 107 -11.92 -10.79 -3.55
C PRO A 107 -10.49 -11.39 -3.60
N ARG A 108 -10.16 -12.39 -2.78
CA ARG A 108 -8.78 -12.91 -2.67
C ARG A 108 -8.18 -13.38 -3.99
N LEU A 109 -8.92 -14.19 -4.76
CA LEU A 109 -8.43 -14.71 -6.04
C LEU A 109 -8.31 -13.61 -7.09
N VAL A 110 -9.22 -12.64 -7.07
CA VAL A 110 -9.19 -11.46 -7.95
C VAL A 110 -7.92 -10.67 -7.73
N TYR A 111 -7.61 -10.31 -6.48
CA TYR A 111 -6.41 -9.52 -6.17
C TYR A 111 -5.12 -10.25 -6.56
N LYS A 112 -5.03 -11.56 -6.32
CA LYS A 112 -3.87 -12.35 -6.76
C LYS A 112 -3.73 -12.36 -8.29
N GLY A 113 -4.83 -12.55 -9.02
CA GLY A 113 -4.82 -12.50 -10.48
C GLY A 113 -4.41 -11.14 -11.06
N LEU A 114 -4.63 -10.06 -10.31
CA LEU A 114 -4.21 -8.70 -10.70
C LEU A 114 -2.76 -8.38 -10.32
N GLY A 115 -2.09 -9.27 -9.58
CA GLY A 115 -0.68 -9.13 -9.22
C GLY A 115 -0.41 -8.82 -7.76
N ALA A 116 -1.36 -9.02 -6.84
CA ALA A 116 -1.03 -9.02 -5.41
C ALA A 116 -0.31 -10.33 -5.03
N ASP A 117 0.79 -10.23 -4.29
CA ASP A 117 1.53 -11.41 -3.82
C ASP A 117 0.85 -12.04 -2.60
N SER A 118 0.28 -11.20 -1.74
CA SER A 118 -0.36 -11.62 -0.49
C SER A 118 -1.65 -10.84 -0.26
N VAL A 119 -2.70 -11.58 0.12
CA VAL A 119 -3.99 -11.03 0.55
C VAL A 119 -4.22 -11.51 1.96
N ILE A 120 -4.31 -10.57 2.89
CA ILE A 120 -4.33 -10.79 4.32
C ILE A 120 -5.70 -10.40 4.83
N TYR A 121 -6.37 -11.38 5.40
CA TYR A 121 -7.63 -11.17 6.09
C TYR A 121 -7.36 -10.80 7.53
N SER A 122 -7.82 -9.63 7.95
CA SER A 122 -7.72 -9.21 9.36
C SER A 122 -9.00 -8.54 9.79
N HIS A 123 -9.87 -9.30 10.45
CA HIS A 123 -11.13 -8.78 11.00
C HIS A 123 -10.89 -7.79 12.16
N SER A 124 -9.79 -7.99 12.91
CA SER A 124 -9.38 -7.10 14.00
C SER A 124 -8.59 -5.87 13.52
N GLY A 125 -8.15 -5.86 12.26
CA GLY A 125 -7.23 -4.85 11.73
C GLY A 125 -5.80 -4.94 12.28
N ASN A 126 -5.48 -5.94 13.10
CA ASN A 126 -4.12 -6.15 13.58
C ASN A 126 -3.29 -6.76 12.44
N VAL A 127 -2.30 -6.00 11.97
CA VAL A 127 -1.38 -6.39 10.90
C VAL A 127 0.06 -6.03 11.23
N SER A 128 0.38 -5.84 12.52
CA SER A 128 1.71 -5.40 12.97
C SER A 128 2.83 -6.33 12.51
N PHE A 129 2.55 -7.64 12.41
CA PHE A 129 3.48 -8.65 11.91
C PHE A 129 3.97 -8.40 10.48
N LEU A 130 3.22 -7.66 9.65
CA LEU A 130 3.65 -7.33 8.29
C LEU A 130 4.85 -6.37 8.26
N ALA A 131 5.01 -5.59 9.33
CA ALA A 131 6.18 -4.74 9.48
C ALA A 131 7.46 -5.57 9.74
N ASP A 132 7.33 -6.84 10.18
CA ASP A 132 8.43 -7.75 10.53
C ASP A 132 8.94 -8.59 9.35
N VAL A 133 8.21 -8.65 8.21
CA VAL A 133 8.55 -9.47 7.03
C VAL A 133 9.79 -8.91 6.26
N SER A 134 10.72 -8.27 6.96
CA SER A 134 12.05 -7.89 6.46
C SER A 134 13.14 -8.94 6.74
N THR A 135 12.78 -10.16 7.16
CA THR A 135 13.73 -11.28 7.21
C THR A 135 13.12 -12.53 6.56
N ASN A 136 13.84 -13.09 5.58
CA ASN A 136 13.55 -14.30 4.79
C ASN A 136 12.76 -15.41 5.53
N PRO A 137 11.92 -16.19 4.83
CA PRO A 137 12.07 -17.63 4.82
C PRO A 137 13.00 -18.01 3.66
N GLY A 138 13.92 -18.95 3.91
CA GLY A 138 14.88 -19.46 2.92
C GLY A 138 14.24 -20.25 1.79
#